data_AF-A0A9W6Q1K8-F1
#
_entry.id   AF-A0A9W6Q1K8-F1
#
_cell.length_a   1.000
_cell.length_b   1.000
_cell.length_c   1.000
_cell.angle_alpha   90.00
_cell.angle_beta   90.00
_cell.angle_gamma   90.00
#
_symmetry.space_group_name_H-M   'P 1'
#
loop_
_entity.id
_entity.type
_entity.pdbx_description
1 polymer ?
#
loop_
_entity_poly.entity_id
_entity_poly.type
_entity_poly.pdbx_seq_one_letter_code
_entity_poly.pdbx_strand_id
1 'polypeptide(L)'
;MKQPPAWWAALTGDPVGERLGIDWRAPDHWEPADELGDGDERVHDASGTMSVEHLDDDDLRLREGKALVGTGPAAARRGTGYEVEAAWYLDPSEPDRLWCALGSFYPAWLWIPVEPTADGVAEALEGVFPRPALRRADLTSFARGFLGFRYEVLVPDVHEGTFVEINGPDLDRYFTLVQFVEPQSWGSAHLDDPLPDDAGLAAPLDMLAADRDSGRKRQRLGRVPSMTWRTLHSRSYLSFEIHTRDIVCAAVRYRPSPKPHQAVVRRLNEEHEESFPVDLPLDVVGALTGFDYCGEDDLVDPDELDVDAHVAGALRIRAALWHGDLRRTLRLGEYADRPEPELRRRLVEIAGWYNHRWLLQELALTETDPDLLARIEERLDRPEEDAFNAFGDYFGDGPVMVDAAGNAVETWDDRDGEDGP
;
A
#
# COMPACT_ATOMS: atom_id res chain seq x y z
N MET A 1 -27.45 16.55 23.52
CA MET A 1 -26.26 17.29 24.00
C MET A 1 -26.62 18.65 24.56
N LYS A 2 -25.80 19.17 25.48
CA LYS A 2 -25.92 20.53 26.02
C LYS A 2 -25.26 21.48 25.02
N GLN A 3 -26.04 22.43 24.48
CA GLN A 3 -25.67 23.64 23.72
C GLN A 3 -24.40 23.58 22.84
N PRO A 4 -24.48 23.81 21.52
CA PRO A 4 -23.31 23.75 20.64
C PRO A 4 -22.21 24.75 21.06
N PRO A 5 -20.93 24.46 20.77
CA PRO A 5 -19.84 25.39 21.03
C PRO A 5 -20.05 26.75 20.38
N ALA A 6 -19.45 27.81 20.95
CA ALA A 6 -19.65 29.18 20.48
C ALA A 6 -19.22 29.39 19.02
N TRP A 7 -18.22 28.64 18.55
CA TRP A 7 -17.72 28.70 17.18
C TRP A 7 -18.64 28.00 16.17
N TRP A 8 -19.55 27.12 16.60
CA TRP A 8 -20.38 26.29 15.71
C TRP A 8 -21.17 27.11 14.69
N ALA A 9 -21.84 28.16 15.16
CA ALA A 9 -22.62 29.06 14.31
C ALA A 9 -21.75 29.85 13.32
N ALA A 10 -20.50 30.17 13.68
CA ALA A 10 -19.58 30.86 12.78
C ALA A 10 -19.06 29.92 11.68
N LEU A 11 -18.67 28.69 12.03
CA LEU A 11 -18.18 27.70 11.07
C LEU A 11 -19.27 27.28 10.09
N THR A 12 -20.45 26.91 10.60
CA THR A 12 -21.57 26.43 9.76
C THR A 12 -22.23 27.53 8.93
N GLY A 13 -22.05 28.81 9.33
CA GLY A 13 -22.48 29.96 8.55
C GLY A 13 -21.46 30.41 7.50
N ASP A 14 -20.25 29.85 7.49
CA ASP A 14 -19.22 30.17 6.51
C ASP A 14 -19.46 29.42 5.17
N PRO A 15 -19.33 30.09 4.00
CA PRO A 15 -19.49 29.45 2.70
C PRO A 15 -18.52 28.30 2.39
N VAL A 16 -17.46 28.11 3.18
CA VAL A 16 -16.50 27.02 3.01
C VAL A 16 -17.17 25.65 3.04
N GLY A 17 -18.17 25.44 3.91
CA GLY A 17 -18.88 24.16 4.02
C GLY A 17 -19.57 23.80 2.72
N GLU A 18 -20.38 24.71 2.19
CA GLU A 18 -21.06 24.54 0.89
C GLU A 18 -20.05 24.35 -0.25
N ARG A 19 -18.98 25.16 -0.30
CA ARG A 19 -17.94 25.07 -1.33
C ARG A 19 -17.21 23.72 -1.33
N LEU A 20 -16.98 23.16 -0.15
CA LEU A 20 -16.32 21.87 0.03
C LEU A 20 -17.31 20.69 0.02
N GLY A 21 -18.61 20.94 -0.15
CA GLY A 21 -19.64 19.89 -0.19
C GLY A 21 -19.88 19.24 1.18
N ILE A 22 -19.77 20.01 2.26
CA ILE A 22 -20.04 19.56 3.63
C ILE A 22 -21.48 19.92 4.01
N ASP A 23 -22.25 18.93 4.44
CA ASP A 23 -23.57 19.10 5.02
C ASP A 23 -23.50 19.07 6.56
N TRP A 24 -23.64 20.23 7.18
CA TRP A 24 -23.60 20.36 8.64
C TRP A 24 -24.97 20.04 9.24
N ARG A 25 -24.99 19.16 10.25
CA ARG A 25 -26.22 18.75 10.93
C ARG A 25 -26.63 19.77 12.00
N ALA A 26 -27.94 19.96 12.13
CA ALA A 26 -28.49 20.74 13.24
C ALA A 26 -28.18 20.05 14.60
N PRO A 27 -27.94 20.80 15.69
CA PRO A 27 -27.54 20.23 16.98
C PRO A 27 -28.49 19.21 17.62
N ASP A 28 -29.77 19.25 17.23
CA ASP A 28 -30.80 18.30 17.63
C ASP A 28 -30.79 16.99 16.82
N HIS A 29 -30.00 16.93 15.74
CA HIS A 29 -29.80 15.77 14.86
C HIS A 29 -28.37 15.20 14.94
N TRP A 30 -27.59 15.62 15.94
CA TRP A 30 -26.28 15.03 16.18
C TRP A 30 -26.42 13.60 16.71
N GLU A 31 -25.73 12.66 16.08
CA GLU A 31 -25.79 11.23 16.38
C GLU A 31 -24.53 10.78 17.13
N PRO A 32 -24.60 9.85 18.08
CA PRO A 32 -23.40 9.29 18.71
C PRO A 32 -22.50 8.58 17.70
N ALA A 33 -21.18 8.74 17.83
CA ALA A 33 -20.21 8.14 16.90
C ALA A 33 -20.08 6.62 17.03
N ASP A 34 -20.42 6.08 18.21
CA ASP A 34 -20.43 4.67 18.59
C ASP A 34 -21.67 3.91 18.10
N GLU A 35 -22.73 4.60 17.70
CA GLU A 35 -23.97 4.01 17.17
C GLU A 35 -23.97 3.85 15.63
N LEU A 36 -22.90 4.25 14.94
CA LEU A 36 -22.81 4.22 13.47
C LEU A 36 -22.41 2.85 12.87
N GLY A 37 -22.23 1.81 13.69
CA GLY A 37 -22.15 0.42 13.26
C GLY A 37 -23.51 -0.26 13.43
N ASP A 38 -24.02 -0.90 12.38
CA ASP A 38 -25.26 -1.69 12.44
C ASP A 38 -25.04 -2.89 13.38
N GLY A 39 -25.27 -2.71 14.69
CA GLY A 39 -25.39 -3.77 15.70
C GLY A 39 -24.25 -4.80 15.79
N ASP A 40 -23.47 -4.77 16.87
CA ASP A 40 -22.44 -5.77 17.21
C ASP A 40 -21.25 -5.92 16.23
N GLU A 41 -21.35 -5.39 15.00
CA GLU A 41 -20.23 -5.29 14.05
C GLU A 41 -19.30 -4.14 14.43
N ARG A 42 -18.02 -4.46 14.67
CA ARG A 42 -17.00 -3.46 14.97
C ARG A 42 -16.75 -2.61 13.72
N VAL A 43 -16.37 -1.35 13.89
CA VAL A 43 -16.02 -0.45 12.76
C VAL A 43 -14.91 -1.03 11.88
N HIS A 44 -14.01 -1.84 12.45
CA HIS A 44 -13.02 -2.59 11.69
C HIS A 44 -13.64 -3.61 10.73
N ASP A 45 -14.71 -4.30 11.14
CA ASP A 45 -15.50 -5.16 10.24
C ASP A 45 -16.11 -4.33 9.10
N ALA A 46 -16.53 -3.09 9.39
CA ALA A 46 -17.03 -2.18 8.37
C ALA A 46 -15.93 -1.76 7.38
N SER A 47 -14.70 -1.48 7.84
CA SER A 47 -13.58 -1.10 6.95
C SER A 47 -13.12 -2.24 6.03
N GLY A 48 -13.40 -3.49 6.40
CA GLY A 48 -12.98 -4.69 5.70
C GLY A 48 -11.49 -5.02 5.81
N THR A 49 -10.70 -4.25 6.58
CA THR A 49 -9.29 -4.54 6.81
C THR A 49 -9.11 -5.53 7.96
N MET A 50 -8.12 -6.41 7.84
CA MET A 50 -7.57 -7.13 8.99
C MET A 50 -7.14 -6.10 10.04
N SER A 51 -7.51 -6.34 11.30
CA SER A 51 -7.16 -5.46 12.42
C SER A 51 -6.36 -6.21 13.46
N VAL A 52 -5.50 -5.48 14.16
CA VAL A 52 -4.78 -5.95 15.34
C VAL A 52 -5.60 -5.56 16.56
N GLU A 53 -5.83 -6.49 17.49
CA GLU A 53 -6.78 -6.34 18.62
C GLU A 53 -6.63 -5.01 19.39
N HIS A 54 -5.39 -4.54 19.60
CA HIS A 54 -5.16 -3.30 20.35
C HIS A 54 -5.64 -2.03 19.62
N LEU A 55 -5.69 -2.04 18.28
CA LEU A 55 -6.22 -0.93 17.48
C LEU A 55 -7.75 -0.86 17.53
N ASP A 56 -8.42 -2.01 17.68
CA ASP A 56 -9.87 -2.06 17.88
C ASP A 56 -10.27 -1.38 19.20
N ASP A 57 -9.54 -1.70 20.27
CA ASP A 57 -9.80 -1.13 21.60
C ASP A 57 -9.59 0.38 21.60
N ASP A 58 -8.57 0.88 20.90
CA ASP A 58 -8.31 2.30 20.78
C ASP A 58 -9.34 3.02 19.90
N ASP A 59 -9.82 2.41 18.81
CA ASP A 59 -10.92 2.96 18.01
C ASP A 59 -12.18 3.18 18.89
N LEU A 60 -12.61 2.16 19.62
CA LEU A 60 -13.79 2.25 20.49
C LEU A 60 -13.63 3.33 21.55
N ARG A 61 -12.48 3.36 22.23
CA ARG A 61 -12.16 4.35 23.26
C ARG A 61 -12.15 5.77 22.70
N LEU A 62 -11.59 5.96 21.51
CA LEU A 62 -11.50 7.28 20.88
C LEU A 62 -12.85 7.76 20.34
N ARG A 63 -13.74 6.85 19.92
CA ARG A 63 -15.11 7.20 19.48
C ARG A 63 -16.02 7.60 20.63
N GLU A 64 -15.81 7.01 21.81
CA GLU A 64 -16.70 7.21 22.96
C GLU A 64 -16.95 8.69 23.25
N GLY A 65 -18.23 9.04 23.40
CA GLY A 65 -18.66 10.40 23.76
C GLY A 65 -18.62 11.43 22.61
N LYS A 66 -18.13 11.07 21.42
CA LYS A 66 -18.14 11.95 20.25
C LYS A 66 -19.46 11.87 19.50
N ALA A 67 -19.83 12.97 18.85
CA ALA A 67 -21.05 13.06 18.08
C ALA A 67 -20.78 13.44 16.63
N LEU A 68 -21.46 12.79 15.68
CA LEU A 68 -21.49 13.13 14.28
C LEU A 68 -22.27 14.42 14.06
N VAL A 69 -21.57 15.45 13.58
CA VAL A 69 -22.09 16.81 13.41
C VAL A 69 -22.15 17.28 11.96
N GLY A 70 -21.62 16.51 11.01
CA GLY A 70 -21.71 16.78 9.58
C GLY A 70 -21.16 15.64 8.74
N THR A 71 -21.50 15.63 7.45
CA THR A 71 -20.94 14.71 6.45
C THR A 71 -20.50 15.43 5.18
N GLY A 72 -19.71 14.77 4.34
CA GLY A 72 -19.19 15.31 3.09
C GLY A 72 -17.83 16.00 3.22
N PRO A 73 -17.07 16.18 2.12
CA PRO A 73 -17.37 15.75 0.74
C PRO A 73 -17.38 14.23 0.56
N ALA A 74 -17.89 13.79 -0.59
CA ALA A 74 -17.93 12.38 -0.97
C ALA A 74 -16.86 11.96 -1.97
N ALA A 75 -16.29 10.76 -1.78
CA ALA A 75 -15.58 10.01 -2.82
C ALA A 75 -16.52 8.97 -3.44
N ALA A 76 -16.64 8.97 -4.77
CA ALA A 76 -17.37 7.92 -5.47
C ALA A 76 -16.45 6.71 -5.67
N ARG A 77 -16.84 5.55 -5.14
CA ARG A 77 -16.14 4.27 -5.34
C ARG A 77 -16.47 3.72 -6.73
N ARG A 78 -15.43 3.41 -7.50
CA ARG A 78 -15.52 2.97 -8.90
C ARG A 78 -16.26 1.64 -9.02
N GLY A 79 -17.17 1.55 -10.00
CA GLY A 79 -17.92 0.34 -10.32
C GLY A 79 -19.13 0.07 -9.42
N THR A 80 -19.11 0.47 -8.14
CA THR A 80 -20.29 0.36 -7.26
C THR A 80 -21.16 1.61 -7.26
N GLY A 81 -20.59 2.76 -7.63
CA GLY A 81 -21.25 4.07 -7.53
C GLY A 81 -21.60 4.47 -6.10
N TYR A 82 -21.10 3.73 -5.10
CA TYR A 82 -21.28 4.04 -3.70
C TYR A 82 -20.47 5.28 -3.36
N GLU A 83 -21.13 6.28 -2.78
CA GLU A 83 -20.49 7.50 -2.31
C GLU A 83 -20.10 7.33 -0.84
N VAL A 84 -18.80 7.46 -0.57
CA VAL A 84 -18.23 7.48 0.77
C VAL A 84 -18.06 8.94 1.16
N GLU A 85 -18.88 9.39 2.10
CA GLU A 85 -18.78 10.74 2.65
C GLU A 85 -17.78 10.79 3.80
N ALA A 86 -16.97 11.85 3.84
CA ALA A 86 -16.26 12.22 5.05
C ALA A 86 -17.26 12.47 6.20
N ALA A 87 -16.86 12.16 7.42
CA ALA A 87 -17.68 12.31 8.62
C ALA A 87 -16.99 13.26 9.61
N TRP A 88 -17.75 14.20 10.15
CA TRP A 88 -17.27 15.25 11.03
C TRP A 88 -17.79 15.04 12.44
N TYR A 89 -16.90 14.98 13.41
CA TYR A 89 -17.24 14.67 14.79
C TYR A 89 -16.85 15.78 15.76
N LEU A 90 -17.68 15.99 16.77
CA LEU A 90 -17.42 16.87 17.90
C LEU A 90 -17.33 16.05 19.18
N ASP A 91 -16.29 16.31 19.98
CA ASP A 91 -16.21 15.80 21.34
C ASP A 91 -16.67 16.88 22.33
N PRO A 92 -17.76 16.68 23.07
CA PRO A 92 -18.21 17.66 24.08
C PRO A 92 -17.20 17.89 25.21
N SER A 93 -16.28 16.96 25.45
CA SER A 93 -15.18 17.09 26.42
C SER A 93 -13.97 17.87 25.89
N GLU A 94 -13.81 17.93 24.56
CA GLU A 94 -12.83 18.75 23.85
C GLU A 94 -13.54 19.75 22.91
N PRO A 95 -14.34 20.70 23.44
CA PRO A 95 -15.23 21.54 22.63
C PRO A 95 -14.51 22.50 21.69
N ASP A 96 -13.19 22.68 21.82
CA ASP A 96 -12.37 23.55 20.98
C ASP A 96 -11.74 22.79 19.79
N ARG A 97 -12.15 21.53 19.55
CA ARG A 97 -11.63 20.67 18.50
C ARG A 97 -12.75 20.04 17.69
N LEU A 98 -12.55 20.00 16.38
CA LEU A 98 -13.35 19.21 15.44
C LEU A 98 -12.52 18.01 15.01
N TRP A 99 -13.17 16.90 14.67
CA TRP A 99 -12.51 15.70 14.15
C TRP A 99 -13.06 15.37 12.78
N CYS A 100 -12.20 14.97 11.85
CA CYS A 100 -12.59 14.58 10.50
C CYS A 100 -12.13 13.15 10.21
N ALA A 101 -13.08 12.30 9.84
CA ALA A 101 -12.84 10.99 9.27
C ALA A 101 -13.09 11.09 7.75
N LEU A 102 -12.18 10.59 6.91
CA LEU A 102 -12.38 10.67 5.45
C LEU A 102 -13.50 9.75 4.95
N GLY A 103 -13.94 8.80 5.79
CA GLY A 103 -15.16 8.00 5.64
C GLY A 103 -15.61 7.53 7.03
N SER A 104 -16.88 7.19 7.22
CA SER A 104 -17.39 6.70 8.51
C SER A 104 -16.71 5.43 9.02
N PHE A 105 -16.18 4.61 8.11
CA PHE A 105 -15.42 3.39 8.38
C PHE A 105 -13.99 3.65 8.86
N TYR A 106 -13.50 4.88 8.83
CA TYR A 106 -12.15 5.17 9.33
C TYR A 106 -12.13 4.99 10.83
N PRO A 107 -11.22 4.17 11.37
CA PRO A 107 -11.05 4.10 12.81
C PRO A 107 -10.61 5.46 13.38
N ALA A 108 -10.97 5.75 14.62
CA ALA A 108 -10.81 7.05 15.25
C ALA A 108 -9.36 7.42 15.51
N TRP A 109 -8.45 6.44 15.57
CA TRP A 109 -7.01 6.69 15.59
C TRP A 109 -6.50 7.26 14.25
N LEU A 110 -7.25 7.12 13.13
CA LEU A 110 -6.99 7.83 11.86
C LEU A 110 -7.73 9.16 11.71
N TRP A 111 -8.55 9.58 12.67
CA TRP A 111 -9.28 10.84 12.53
C TRP A 111 -8.35 12.04 12.63
N ILE A 112 -8.53 12.97 11.69
CA ILE A 112 -7.75 14.20 11.59
C ILE A 112 -8.28 15.18 12.64
N PRO A 113 -7.44 15.66 13.58
CA PRO A 113 -7.81 16.77 14.43
C PRO A 113 -7.85 18.06 13.60
N VAL A 114 -8.96 18.79 13.69
CA VAL A 114 -9.22 19.98 12.88
C VAL A 114 -9.48 21.17 13.79
N GLU A 115 -8.80 22.28 13.51
CA GLU A 115 -9.15 23.56 14.13
C GLU A 115 -10.54 23.97 13.64
N PRO A 116 -11.49 24.32 14.52
CA PRO A 116 -12.89 24.56 14.15
C PRO A 116 -13.10 25.93 13.46
N THR A 117 -12.34 26.18 12.40
CA THR A 117 -12.35 27.36 11.55
C THR A 117 -12.47 26.94 10.09
N ALA A 118 -12.85 27.89 9.22
CA ALA A 118 -12.97 27.63 7.78
C ALA A 118 -11.63 27.19 7.16
N ASP A 119 -10.53 27.81 7.59
CA ASP A 119 -9.18 27.47 7.12
C ASP A 119 -8.75 26.09 7.63
N GLY A 120 -9.06 25.74 8.87
CA GLY A 120 -8.77 24.41 9.42
C GLY A 120 -9.51 23.30 8.68
N VAL A 121 -10.80 23.51 8.37
CA VAL A 121 -11.60 22.58 7.56
C VAL A 121 -11.02 22.44 6.15
N ALA A 122 -10.61 23.54 5.52
CA ALA A 122 -9.99 23.51 4.19
C ALA A 122 -8.62 22.78 4.20
N GLU A 123 -7.79 23.00 5.22
CA GLU A 123 -6.50 22.34 5.39
C GLU A 123 -6.66 20.83 5.62
N ALA A 124 -7.65 20.42 6.43
CA ALA A 124 -7.93 19.02 6.69
C ALA A 124 -8.36 18.23 5.43
N LEU A 125 -9.00 18.91 4.47
CA LEU A 125 -9.41 18.32 3.20
C LEU A 125 -8.39 18.56 2.06
N GLU A 126 -7.24 19.17 2.32
CA GLU A 126 -6.25 19.43 1.29
C GLU A 126 -5.68 18.13 0.71
N GLY A 127 -5.71 17.99 -0.62
CA GLY A 127 -5.09 16.86 -1.32
C GLY A 127 -5.90 15.56 -1.30
N VAL A 128 -7.01 15.50 -0.55
CA VAL A 128 -7.98 14.39 -0.59
C VAL A 128 -9.14 14.71 -1.53
N PHE A 129 -9.83 13.67 -2.02
CA PHE A 129 -10.90 13.77 -3.01
C PHE A 129 -10.51 14.43 -4.35
N PRO A 130 -9.31 14.20 -4.93
CA PRO A 130 -8.95 14.85 -6.18
C PRO A 130 -9.84 14.35 -7.32
N ARG A 131 -10.48 15.30 -8.02
CA ARG A 131 -11.25 15.06 -9.24
C ARG A 131 -10.72 15.97 -10.37
N PRO A 132 -10.26 15.42 -11.51
CA PRO A 132 -10.08 14.00 -11.82
C PRO A 132 -9.01 13.34 -10.94
N ALA A 133 -8.88 12.02 -10.99
CA ALA A 133 -7.85 11.33 -10.24
C ALA A 133 -6.46 11.73 -10.72
N LEU A 134 -5.51 11.68 -9.78
CA LEU A 134 -4.13 12.03 -10.07
C LEU A 134 -3.51 11.04 -11.05
N ARG A 135 -2.74 11.57 -12.01
CA ARG A 135 -1.89 10.74 -12.87
C ARG A 135 -0.65 10.34 -12.11
N ARG A 136 0.02 9.27 -12.52
CA ARG A 136 1.28 8.83 -11.89
C ARG A 136 2.34 9.92 -11.80
N ALA A 137 2.42 10.82 -12.78
CA ALA A 137 3.37 11.94 -12.76
C ALA A 137 3.10 12.96 -11.64
N ASP A 138 1.86 13.01 -11.13
CA ASP A 138 1.44 13.89 -10.03
C ASP A 138 1.64 13.24 -8.65
N LEU A 139 2.00 11.94 -8.62
CA LEU A 139 2.34 11.16 -7.42
C LEU A 139 3.86 11.23 -7.21
N THR A 140 4.30 12.35 -6.65
CA THR A 140 5.71 12.76 -6.60
C THR A 140 6.56 12.01 -5.58
N SER A 141 5.93 11.27 -4.67
CA SER A 141 6.63 10.52 -3.61
C SER A 141 6.44 9.01 -3.78
N PHE A 142 7.39 8.28 -3.22
CA PHE A 142 7.44 6.83 -3.29
C PHE A 142 7.96 6.28 -1.96
N ALA A 143 7.26 5.28 -1.43
CA ALA A 143 7.71 4.50 -0.29
C ALA A 143 7.58 3.02 -0.62
N ARG A 144 8.46 2.20 -0.06
CA ARG A 144 8.35 0.75 -0.12
C ARG A 144 8.71 0.19 1.25
N GLY A 145 7.86 -0.67 1.79
CA GLY A 145 8.12 -1.40 3.03
C GLY A 145 8.08 -2.90 2.79
N PHE A 146 8.85 -3.62 3.59
CA PHE A 146 8.87 -5.08 3.66
C PHE A 146 7.69 -5.53 4.53
N LEU A 147 6.94 -6.53 4.07
CA LEU A 147 5.81 -7.09 4.82
C LEU A 147 6.12 -8.44 5.45
N GLY A 148 7.23 -9.08 5.08
CA GLY A 148 7.55 -10.45 5.44
C GLY A 148 7.86 -11.34 4.24
N PHE A 149 8.13 -12.61 4.52
CA PHE A 149 8.26 -13.61 3.47
C PHE A 149 6.87 -14.12 3.04
N ARG A 150 6.75 -14.59 1.80
CA ARG A 150 5.48 -14.97 1.17
C ARG A 150 4.67 -15.98 1.97
N TYR A 151 5.34 -16.92 2.64
CA TYR A 151 4.70 -17.95 3.47
C TYR A 151 4.30 -17.45 4.87
N GLU A 152 4.71 -16.23 5.24
CA GLU A 152 4.44 -15.58 6.53
C GLU A 152 3.37 -14.48 6.39
N VAL A 153 3.28 -13.86 5.22
CA VAL A 153 2.26 -12.85 4.93
C VAL A 153 0.95 -13.55 4.60
N LEU A 154 -0.01 -13.43 5.51
CA LEU A 154 -1.31 -14.06 5.39
C LEU A 154 -2.40 -13.05 5.03
N VAL A 155 -3.40 -13.49 4.28
CA VAL A 155 -4.63 -12.75 4.01
C VAL A 155 -5.86 -13.63 4.28
N PRO A 156 -7.03 -13.06 4.58
CA PRO A 156 -8.24 -13.84 4.81
C PRO A 156 -8.74 -14.43 3.49
N ASP A 157 -9.01 -15.73 3.48
CA ASP A 157 -9.85 -16.34 2.46
C ASP A 157 -11.30 -15.90 2.71
N VAL A 158 -11.81 -15.04 1.83
CA VAL A 158 -13.17 -14.48 1.91
C VAL A 158 -14.27 -15.55 1.78
N HIS A 159 -13.95 -16.76 1.34
CA HIS A 159 -14.91 -17.86 1.20
C HIS A 159 -14.94 -18.77 2.44
N GLU A 160 -13.78 -19.10 2.99
CA GLU A 160 -13.65 -20.06 4.09
C GLU A 160 -13.44 -19.39 5.46
N GLY A 161 -13.09 -18.10 5.49
CA GLY A 161 -12.79 -17.36 6.72
C GLY A 161 -11.50 -17.79 7.41
N THR A 162 -10.67 -18.57 6.72
CA THR A 162 -9.34 -19.00 7.17
C THR A 162 -8.28 -18.03 6.64
N PHE A 163 -7.07 -18.07 7.21
CA PHE A 163 -5.94 -17.32 6.67
C PHE A 163 -5.16 -18.18 5.68
N VAL A 164 -4.79 -17.59 4.55
CA VAL A 164 -4.01 -18.23 3.48
C VAL A 164 -2.78 -17.41 3.14
N GLU A 165 -1.73 -18.08 2.64
CA GLU A 165 -0.53 -17.41 2.14
C GLU A 165 -0.88 -16.40 1.03
N ILE A 166 -0.21 -15.26 1.04
CA ILE A 166 -0.48 -14.19 0.08
C ILE A 166 -0.29 -14.68 -1.37
N ASN A 167 -1.34 -14.50 -2.15
CA ASN A 167 -1.38 -14.73 -3.59
C ASN A 167 -2.38 -13.77 -4.24
N GLY A 168 -2.46 -13.74 -5.56
CA GLY A 168 -3.23 -12.74 -6.29
C GLY A 168 -4.72 -12.87 -6.10
N PRO A 169 -5.36 -13.99 -6.44
CA PRO A 169 -6.77 -14.19 -6.22
C PRO A 169 -7.22 -13.80 -4.82
N ASP A 170 -6.51 -14.27 -3.78
CA ASP A 170 -6.94 -14.01 -2.40
C ASP A 170 -6.69 -12.55 -1.99
N LEU A 171 -5.59 -11.95 -2.42
CA LEU A 171 -5.34 -10.53 -2.19
C LEU A 171 -6.35 -9.64 -2.94
N ASP A 172 -6.72 -9.98 -4.18
CA ASP A 172 -7.73 -9.24 -4.97
C ASP A 172 -9.12 -9.35 -4.36
N ARG A 173 -9.48 -10.54 -3.87
CA ARG A 173 -10.73 -10.78 -3.13
C ARG A 173 -10.75 -10.00 -1.82
N TYR A 174 -9.68 -10.07 -1.02
CA TYR A 174 -9.56 -9.33 0.23
C TYR A 174 -9.70 -7.82 0.00
N PHE A 175 -8.95 -7.25 -0.93
CA PHE A 175 -9.04 -5.81 -1.22
C PHE A 175 -10.32 -5.38 -1.93
N THR A 176 -11.15 -6.31 -2.42
CA THR A 176 -12.53 -5.99 -2.83
C THR A 176 -13.39 -5.57 -1.64
N LEU A 177 -13.11 -6.09 -0.45
CA LEU A 177 -13.81 -5.78 0.81
C LEU A 177 -13.23 -4.54 1.50
N VAL A 178 -11.92 -4.30 1.37
CA VAL A 178 -11.24 -3.15 1.99
C VAL A 178 -11.77 -1.82 1.43
N GLN A 179 -12.34 -0.99 2.31
CA GLN A 179 -12.96 0.29 1.93
C GLN A 179 -11.96 1.42 1.66
N PHE A 180 -10.70 1.26 2.08
CA PHE A 180 -9.64 2.26 1.83
C PHE A 180 -9.16 2.31 0.38
N VAL A 181 -9.50 1.31 -0.43
CA VAL A 181 -9.09 1.20 -1.84
C VAL A 181 -10.27 1.02 -2.78
N GLU A 182 -10.03 1.38 -4.04
CA GLU A 182 -10.91 0.99 -5.13
C GLU A 182 -10.83 -0.53 -5.33
N PRO A 183 -11.95 -1.23 -5.58
CA PRO A 183 -11.96 -2.69 -5.61
C PRO A 183 -11.22 -3.28 -6.82
N GLN A 184 -10.93 -2.49 -7.85
CA GLN A 184 -10.26 -2.99 -9.05
C GLN A 184 -8.75 -2.77 -9.01
N SER A 185 -7.96 -3.85 -8.99
CA SER A 185 -6.51 -3.79 -9.19
C SER A 185 -6.04 -4.10 -10.61
N TRP A 186 -4.80 -3.71 -10.94
CA TRP A 186 -4.09 -4.04 -12.16
C TRP A 186 -2.71 -4.63 -11.91
N GLY A 187 -2.18 -5.34 -12.91
CA GLY A 187 -0.89 -6.01 -12.87
C GLY A 187 0.27 -5.15 -13.36
N SER A 188 1.51 -5.63 -13.15
CA SER A 188 2.76 -4.91 -13.48
C SER A 188 2.95 -4.57 -14.97
N ALA A 189 2.16 -5.16 -15.87
CA ALA A 189 2.19 -4.79 -17.29
C ALA A 189 1.75 -3.34 -17.52
N HIS A 190 0.92 -2.79 -16.64
CA HIS A 190 0.42 -1.42 -16.73
C HIS A 190 1.21 -0.51 -15.78
N LEU A 191 1.74 0.61 -16.32
CA LEU A 191 2.43 1.62 -15.50
C LEU A 191 1.44 2.55 -14.79
N ASP A 192 0.30 2.80 -15.42
CA ASP A 192 -0.77 3.64 -14.93
C ASP A 192 -2.01 2.81 -14.69
N ASP A 193 -2.92 3.32 -13.86
CA ASP A 193 -4.27 2.76 -13.74
C ASP A 193 -4.93 2.73 -15.13
N PRO A 194 -5.20 1.54 -15.69
CA PRO A 194 -5.76 1.43 -17.04
C PRO A 194 -7.27 1.71 -17.06
N LEU A 195 -7.90 1.95 -15.90
CA LEU A 195 -9.33 2.17 -15.78
C LEU A 195 -9.68 3.66 -15.80
N PRO A 196 -10.77 4.04 -16.48
CA PRO A 196 -11.22 5.43 -16.48
C PRO A 196 -11.82 5.82 -15.13
N ASP A 197 -11.68 7.09 -14.76
CA ASP A 197 -12.23 7.64 -13.51
C ASP A 197 -13.76 7.64 -13.49
N ASP A 198 -14.39 7.77 -14.66
CA ASP A 198 -15.83 7.79 -14.86
C ASP A 198 -16.40 6.43 -15.28
N ALA A 199 -15.70 5.33 -14.96
CA ALA A 199 -16.26 3.98 -15.10
C ALA A 199 -17.54 3.91 -14.25
N GLY A 200 -18.67 4.23 -14.88
CA GLY A 200 -19.97 4.33 -14.24
C GLY A 200 -20.43 2.98 -13.69
N LEU A 201 -21.64 2.96 -13.14
CA LEU A 201 -22.32 1.75 -12.71
C LEU A 201 -22.40 0.76 -13.89
N ALA A 202 -21.44 -0.16 -13.96
CA ALA A 202 -21.50 -1.32 -14.83
C ALA A 202 -22.15 -2.45 -14.04
N ALA A 203 -22.98 -3.26 -14.70
CA ALA A 203 -23.48 -4.46 -14.05
C ALA A 203 -22.26 -5.31 -13.60
N PRO A 204 -22.30 -5.99 -12.43
CA PRO A 204 -21.16 -6.79 -11.96
C PRO A 204 -20.63 -7.79 -13.00
N LEU A 205 -21.50 -8.33 -13.85
CA LEU A 205 -21.13 -9.21 -14.96
C LEU A 205 -20.36 -8.49 -16.08
N ASP A 206 -20.70 -7.23 -16.38
CA ASP A 206 -19.99 -6.43 -17.38
C ASP A 206 -18.60 -6.05 -16.88
N MET A 207 -18.45 -5.83 -15.57
CA MET A 207 -17.15 -5.60 -14.94
C MET A 207 -16.28 -6.86 -15.00
N LEU A 208 -16.83 -8.04 -14.66
CA LEU A 208 -16.13 -9.33 -14.79
C LEU A 208 -15.71 -9.64 -16.23
N ALA A 209 -16.54 -9.31 -17.22
CA ALA A 209 -16.21 -9.46 -18.62
C ALA A 209 -15.09 -8.48 -19.05
N ALA A 210 -15.20 -7.20 -18.67
CA ALA A 210 -14.18 -6.19 -18.95
C ALA A 210 -12.83 -6.53 -18.29
N ASP A 211 -12.84 -7.11 -17.09
CA ASP A 211 -11.64 -7.56 -16.39
C ASP A 211 -10.89 -8.65 -17.15
N ARG A 212 -11.62 -9.62 -17.70
CA ARG A 212 -11.05 -10.69 -18.53
C ARG A 212 -10.53 -10.17 -19.87
N ASP A 213 -11.30 -9.32 -20.53
CA ASP A 213 -10.99 -8.85 -21.89
C ASP A 213 -9.88 -7.79 -21.92
N SER A 214 -9.75 -7.00 -20.86
CA SER A 214 -8.76 -5.90 -20.80
C SER A 214 -7.32 -6.35 -20.59
N GLY A 215 -7.09 -7.59 -20.14
CA GLY A 215 -5.75 -8.01 -19.71
C GLY A 215 -5.20 -7.15 -18.58
N ARG A 216 -6.07 -6.56 -17.75
CA ARG A 216 -5.69 -5.61 -16.69
C ARG A 216 -4.74 -6.23 -15.67
N LYS A 217 -4.91 -7.52 -15.36
CA LYS A 217 -4.08 -8.27 -14.40
C LYS A 217 -2.77 -8.81 -14.99
N ARG A 218 -2.50 -8.59 -16.28
CA ARG A 218 -1.28 -9.11 -16.92
C ARG A 218 -0.02 -8.62 -16.21
N GLN A 219 0.96 -9.50 -16.13
CA GLN A 219 2.27 -9.21 -15.54
C GLN A 219 3.28 -9.11 -16.67
N ARG A 220 4.23 -8.18 -16.58
CA ARG A 220 5.22 -7.98 -17.66
C ARG A 220 6.54 -8.61 -17.30
N LEU A 221 7.07 -9.43 -18.22
CA LEU A 221 8.42 -9.95 -18.14
C LEU A 221 9.41 -8.78 -18.03
N GLY A 222 10.41 -8.90 -17.16
CA GLY A 222 11.30 -7.78 -16.87
C GLY A 222 10.76 -6.76 -15.87
N ARG A 223 9.60 -7.01 -15.23
CA ARG A 223 9.07 -6.19 -14.13
C ARG A 223 8.72 -7.04 -12.92
N VAL A 224 8.76 -6.41 -11.74
CA VAL A 224 8.41 -7.05 -10.48
C VAL A 224 6.94 -7.44 -10.56
N PRO A 225 6.59 -8.73 -10.39
CA PRO A 225 5.22 -9.15 -10.28
C PRO A 225 4.54 -8.33 -9.20
N SER A 226 3.42 -7.70 -9.55
CA SER A 226 2.70 -6.85 -8.62
C SER A 226 1.22 -6.83 -8.92
N MET A 227 0.42 -6.65 -7.87
CA MET A 227 -0.96 -6.16 -8.01
C MET A 227 -1.07 -4.78 -7.41
N THR A 228 -1.74 -3.87 -8.11
CA THR A 228 -1.82 -2.46 -7.73
C THR A 228 -3.26 -2.00 -7.68
N TRP A 229 -3.64 -1.34 -6.60
CA TRP A 229 -4.93 -0.68 -6.41
C TRP A 229 -4.75 0.82 -6.39
N ARG A 230 -5.83 1.53 -6.70
CA ARG A 230 -5.93 2.96 -6.42
C ARG A 230 -6.57 3.15 -5.05
N THR A 231 -6.01 3.98 -4.18
CA THR A 231 -6.65 4.30 -2.90
C THR A 231 -7.84 5.23 -3.08
N LEU A 232 -8.82 5.18 -2.17
CA LEU A 232 -10.11 5.83 -2.36
C LEU A 232 -10.01 7.37 -2.33
N HIS A 233 -9.33 7.93 -1.33
CA HIS A 233 -9.37 9.38 -1.05
C HIS A 233 -8.17 10.14 -1.60
N SER A 234 -6.96 9.62 -1.41
CA SER A 234 -5.72 10.24 -1.90
C SER A 234 -5.42 9.88 -3.36
N ARG A 235 -6.09 8.84 -3.90
CA ARG A 235 -5.89 8.31 -5.26
C ARG A 235 -4.45 7.87 -5.52
N SER A 236 -3.77 7.42 -4.46
CA SER A 236 -2.42 6.85 -4.49
C SER A 236 -2.42 5.50 -5.19
N TYR A 237 -1.25 5.05 -5.65
CA TYR A 237 -1.08 3.68 -6.14
C TYR A 237 -0.48 2.86 -5.02
N LEU A 238 -1.24 1.88 -4.52
CA LEU A 238 -0.79 0.90 -3.55
C LEU A 238 -0.54 -0.41 -4.28
N SER A 239 0.72 -0.85 -4.34
CA SER A 239 1.16 -2.08 -5.00
C SER A 239 1.67 -3.09 -3.98
N PHE A 240 1.24 -4.33 -4.09
CA PHE A 240 1.88 -5.47 -3.43
C PHE A 240 2.80 -6.14 -4.45
N GLU A 241 4.09 -6.21 -4.14
CA GLU A 241 5.17 -6.66 -5.01
C GLU A 241 5.79 -7.95 -4.45
N ILE A 242 6.02 -8.95 -5.31
CA ILE A 242 6.78 -10.16 -4.97
C ILE A 242 8.18 -10.04 -5.57
N HIS A 243 9.17 -9.93 -4.71
CA HIS A 243 10.59 -9.81 -5.02
C HIS A 243 11.30 -11.13 -4.76
N THR A 244 12.22 -11.49 -5.65
CA THR A 244 13.11 -12.66 -5.49
C THR A 244 12.39 -13.93 -5.02
N ARG A 245 11.18 -14.20 -5.55
CA ARG A 245 10.28 -15.33 -5.23
C ARG A 245 9.47 -15.26 -3.95
N ASP A 246 10.06 -14.76 -2.87
CA ASP A 246 9.50 -14.92 -1.53
C ASP A 246 9.47 -13.63 -0.71
N ILE A 247 10.07 -12.52 -1.14
CA ILE A 247 10.02 -11.25 -0.42
C ILE A 247 8.77 -10.48 -0.83
N VAL A 248 7.92 -10.16 0.13
CA VAL A 248 6.71 -9.38 -0.11
C VAL A 248 6.96 -7.93 0.30
N CYS A 249 6.67 -6.99 -0.59
CA CYS A 249 6.73 -5.57 -0.29
C CYS A 249 5.41 -4.85 -0.60
N ALA A 250 5.06 -3.88 0.24
CA ALA A 250 4.08 -2.85 -0.12
C ALA A 250 4.82 -1.64 -0.70
N ALA A 251 4.57 -1.32 -1.97
CA ALA A 251 5.11 -0.15 -2.65
C ALA A 251 4.00 0.87 -2.91
N VAL A 252 4.23 2.12 -2.54
CA VAL A 252 3.23 3.18 -2.58
C VAL A 252 3.76 4.35 -3.40
N ARG A 253 3.03 4.75 -4.44
CA ARG A 253 3.23 6.06 -5.10
C ARG A 253 2.11 7.00 -4.69
N TYR A 254 2.48 8.16 -4.17
CA TYR A 254 1.52 9.06 -3.56
C TYR A 254 1.95 10.52 -3.70
N ARG A 255 1.01 11.42 -3.41
CA ARG A 255 1.29 12.81 -3.11
C ARG A 255 1.44 12.94 -1.58
N PRO A 256 2.50 13.59 -1.07
CA PRO A 256 2.67 13.81 0.36
C PRO A 256 1.44 14.44 1.01
N SER A 257 1.03 13.85 2.13
CA SER A 257 -0.09 14.31 2.94
C SER A 257 0.15 15.71 3.53
N PRO A 258 -0.90 16.53 3.74
CA PRO A 258 -0.77 17.81 4.42
C PRO A 258 -0.42 17.61 5.90
N LYS A 259 0.04 18.68 6.57
CA LYS A 259 0.52 18.63 7.95
C LYS A 259 -0.48 18.04 8.97
N PRO A 260 -1.80 18.29 8.89
CA PRO A 260 -2.76 17.69 9.83
C PRO A 260 -2.79 16.17 9.74
N HIS A 261 -2.68 15.61 8.53
CA HIS A 261 -2.64 14.16 8.31
C HIS A 261 -1.32 13.58 8.79
N GLN A 262 -0.20 14.27 8.54
CA GLN A 262 1.11 13.89 9.05
C GLN A 262 1.15 13.80 10.58
N ALA A 263 0.39 14.65 11.28
CA ALA A 263 0.27 14.59 12.73
C ALA A 263 -0.42 13.30 13.20
N VAL A 264 -1.41 12.80 12.45
CA VAL A 264 -2.07 11.51 12.72
C VAL A 264 -1.09 10.35 12.54
N VAL A 265 -0.36 10.30 11.42
CA VAL A 265 0.62 9.22 11.16
C VAL A 265 1.74 9.24 12.20
N ARG A 266 2.25 10.42 12.57
CA ARG A 266 3.26 10.55 13.63
C ARG A 266 2.75 10.00 14.96
N ARG A 267 1.51 10.34 15.35
CA ARG A 267 0.89 9.82 16.58
C ARG A 267 0.77 8.29 16.52
N LEU A 268 0.29 7.75 15.39
CA LEU A 268 0.16 6.29 15.20
C LEU A 268 1.51 5.59 15.40
N ASN A 269 2.56 6.07 14.73
CA ASN A 269 3.91 5.54 14.87
C ASN A 269 4.43 5.60 16.32
N GLU A 270 4.19 6.73 17.01
CA GLU A 270 4.63 6.91 18.40
C GLU A 270 3.85 6.04 19.39
N GLU A 271 2.55 5.83 19.18
CA GLU A 271 1.67 5.09 20.10
C GLU A 271 1.74 3.57 19.89
N HIS A 272 1.98 3.11 18.66
CA HIS A 272 1.91 1.69 18.28
C HIS A 272 3.25 1.10 17.83
N GLU A 273 4.35 1.85 17.95
CA GLU A 273 5.69 1.43 17.50
C GLU A 273 5.74 1.09 16.00
N GLU A 274 4.88 1.75 15.21
CA GLU A 274 4.82 1.61 13.76
C GLU A 274 5.83 2.54 13.07
N SER A 275 6.17 2.22 11.83
CA SER A 275 7.20 2.93 11.05
C SER A 275 6.73 3.41 9.68
N PHE A 276 5.46 3.79 9.58
CA PHE A 276 4.94 4.39 8.36
C PHE A 276 5.66 5.71 8.03
N PRO A 277 5.95 6.02 6.76
CA PRO A 277 6.40 7.36 6.37
C PRO A 277 5.39 8.42 6.85
N VAL A 278 5.86 9.44 7.55
CA VAL A 278 4.99 10.44 8.19
C VAL A 278 4.09 11.18 7.21
N ASP A 279 4.49 11.29 5.94
CA ASP A 279 3.72 11.92 4.86
C ASP A 279 2.88 10.95 4.02
N LEU A 280 2.74 9.70 4.46
CA LEU A 280 1.88 8.71 3.83
C LEU A 280 0.39 9.12 3.94
N PRO A 281 -0.43 8.88 2.90
CA PRO A 281 -1.87 9.12 2.98
C PRO A 281 -2.59 8.20 3.96
N LEU A 282 -3.60 8.72 4.66
CA LEU A 282 -4.33 7.97 5.69
C LEU A 282 -5.11 6.77 5.12
N ASP A 283 -5.56 6.84 3.86
CA ASP A 283 -6.16 5.68 3.19
C ASP A 283 -5.14 4.57 2.89
N VAL A 284 -3.88 4.92 2.61
CA VAL A 284 -2.80 3.94 2.48
C VAL A 284 -2.49 3.32 3.84
N VAL A 285 -2.37 4.13 4.89
CA VAL A 285 -2.11 3.64 6.26
C VAL A 285 -3.21 2.67 6.70
N GLY A 286 -4.48 3.06 6.54
CA GLY A 286 -5.62 2.19 6.85
C GLY A 286 -5.58 0.87 6.06
N ALA A 287 -5.26 0.92 4.76
CA ALA A 287 -5.13 -0.28 3.94
C ALA A 287 -3.97 -1.22 4.35
N LEU A 288 -2.92 -0.67 4.97
CA LEU A 288 -1.72 -1.40 5.39
C LEU A 288 -1.72 -1.83 6.86
N THR A 289 -2.63 -1.33 7.68
CA THR A 289 -2.67 -1.58 9.14
C THR A 289 -2.80 -3.07 9.49
N GLY A 290 -3.34 -3.89 8.59
CA GLY A 290 -3.41 -5.34 8.75
C GLY A 290 -2.11 -6.09 8.48
N PHE A 291 -1.02 -5.38 8.15
CA PHE A 291 0.27 -5.96 7.78
C PHE A 291 1.39 -5.37 8.65
N ASP A 292 2.42 -6.17 8.92
CA ASP A 292 3.64 -5.71 9.58
C ASP A 292 4.51 -4.93 8.58
N TYR A 293 4.27 -3.61 8.49
CA TYR A 293 4.97 -2.75 7.54
C TYR A 293 6.33 -2.30 8.12
N CYS A 294 7.41 -2.89 7.63
CA CYS A 294 8.77 -2.50 7.99
C CYS A 294 9.41 -1.62 6.90
N GLY A 295 9.77 -0.38 7.24
CA GLY A 295 10.61 0.48 6.42
C GLY A 295 12.07 0.05 6.41
N GLU A 296 12.91 0.75 5.65
CA GLU A 296 14.36 0.48 5.63
C GLU A 296 15.02 0.71 6.99
N ASP A 297 14.55 1.71 7.74
CA ASP A 297 15.13 2.11 9.02
C ASP A 297 14.80 1.11 10.15
N ASP A 298 13.80 0.23 9.96
CA ASP A 298 13.44 -0.83 10.90
C ASP A 298 14.28 -2.10 10.72
N LEU A 299 14.94 -2.22 9.57
CA LEU A 299 15.79 -3.37 9.28
C LEU A 299 17.15 -3.20 9.96
N VAL A 300 17.58 -4.25 10.66
CA VAL A 300 18.93 -4.35 11.22
C VAL A 300 19.96 -4.01 10.13
N ASP A 301 20.93 -3.17 10.46
CA ASP A 301 22.01 -2.83 9.56
C ASP A 301 22.83 -4.11 9.26
N PRO A 302 23.06 -4.47 7.98
CA PRO A 302 23.90 -5.61 7.64
C PRO A 302 25.29 -5.56 8.29
N ASP A 303 25.79 -4.39 8.66
CA ASP A 303 27.08 -4.20 9.34
C ASP A 303 27.06 -4.59 10.82
N GLU A 304 25.87 -4.68 11.42
CA GLU A 304 25.66 -5.07 12.81
C GLU A 304 25.43 -6.59 12.97
N LEU A 305 25.39 -7.34 11.86
CA LEU A 305 25.13 -8.77 11.85
C LEU A 305 26.43 -9.57 11.82
N ASP A 306 26.60 -10.46 12.82
CA ASP A 306 27.79 -11.31 12.96
C ASP A 306 27.76 -12.60 12.12
N VAL A 307 26.67 -12.84 11.38
CA VAL A 307 26.45 -14.09 10.64
C VAL A 307 26.25 -13.76 9.17
N ASP A 308 27.18 -14.21 8.31
CA ASP A 308 27.16 -13.98 6.85
C ASP A 308 25.81 -14.31 6.20
N ALA A 309 25.14 -15.38 6.65
CA ALA A 309 23.82 -15.75 6.15
C ALA A 309 22.74 -14.72 6.49
N HIS A 310 22.82 -14.07 7.66
CA HIS A 310 21.91 -13.00 8.04
C HIS A 310 22.21 -11.72 7.25
N VAL A 311 23.50 -11.39 7.05
CA VAL A 311 23.92 -10.28 6.17
C VAL A 311 23.35 -10.48 4.75
N ALA A 312 23.50 -11.68 4.21
CA ALA A 312 22.97 -12.06 2.89
C ALA A 312 21.44 -11.92 2.80
N GLY A 313 20.72 -12.35 3.84
CA GLY A 313 19.27 -12.18 3.94
C GLY A 313 18.85 -10.71 3.99
N ALA A 314 19.51 -9.91 4.85
CA ALA A 314 19.25 -8.48 4.99
C ALA A 314 19.50 -7.72 3.67
N LEU A 315 20.56 -8.06 2.92
CA LEU A 315 20.82 -7.46 1.62
C LEU A 315 19.78 -7.83 0.57
N ARG A 316 19.19 -9.02 0.64
CA ARG A 316 18.10 -9.42 -0.26
C ARG A 316 16.86 -8.55 -0.01
N ILE A 317 16.51 -8.30 1.24
CA ILE A 317 15.42 -7.40 1.63
C ILE A 317 15.74 -5.96 1.21
N ARG A 318 16.95 -5.46 1.47
CA ARG A 318 17.36 -4.11 1.04
C ARG A 318 17.34 -3.95 -0.48
N ALA A 319 17.77 -4.97 -1.24
CA ALA A 319 17.69 -4.94 -2.70
C ALA A 319 16.23 -4.83 -3.20
N ALA A 320 15.28 -5.51 -2.54
CA ALA A 320 13.86 -5.36 -2.81
C ALA A 320 13.36 -3.95 -2.48
N LEU A 321 13.70 -3.42 -1.30
CA LEU A 321 13.33 -2.06 -0.89
C LEU A 321 13.88 -1.00 -1.86
N TRP A 322 15.13 -1.15 -2.29
CA TRP A 322 15.84 -0.22 -3.17
C TRP A 322 15.52 -0.39 -4.66
N HIS A 323 14.75 -1.40 -5.05
CA HIS A 323 14.48 -1.68 -6.45
C HIS A 323 13.87 -0.46 -7.19
N GLY A 324 14.54 0.02 -8.23
CA GLY A 324 14.12 1.20 -8.99
C GLY A 324 14.63 2.54 -8.46
N ASP A 325 15.38 2.56 -7.35
CA ASP A 325 16.17 3.70 -6.88
C ASP A 325 17.65 3.44 -7.12
N LEU A 326 18.15 3.87 -8.28
CA LEU A 326 19.55 3.67 -8.68
C LEU A 326 20.55 4.14 -7.62
N ARG A 327 20.27 5.25 -6.91
CA ARG A 327 21.22 5.79 -5.92
C ARG A 327 21.35 4.86 -4.73
N ARG A 328 20.23 4.31 -4.25
CA ARG A 328 20.25 3.34 -3.16
C ARG A 328 20.84 2.01 -3.61
N THR A 329 20.46 1.52 -4.79
CA THR A 329 20.96 0.25 -5.34
C THR A 329 22.49 0.25 -5.50
N LEU A 330 23.12 1.38 -5.84
CA LEU A 330 24.59 1.48 -5.94
C LEU A 330 25.31 1.15 -4.63
N ARG A 331 24.65 1.29 -3.47
CA ARG A 331 25.22 0.90 -2.17
C ARG A 331 25.48 -0.61 -2.05
N LEU A 332 24.84 -1.45 -2.87
CA LEU A 332 25.15 -2.88 -2.93
C LEU A 332 26.62 -3.13 -3.31
N GLY A 333 27.24 -2.23 -4.08
CA GLY A 333 28.66 -2.32 -4.45
C GLY A 333 29.60 -2.17 -3.24
N GLU A 334 29.18 -1.47 -2.18
CA GLU A 334 29.98 -1.31 -0.95
C GLU A 334 30.21 -2.66 -0.25
N TYR A 335 29.34 -3.65 -0.49
CA TYR A 335 29.46 -5.00 0.03
C TYR A 335 30.28 -5.93 -0.89
N ALA A 336 30.63 -5.50 -2.11
CA ALA A 336 31.41 -6.32 -3.05
C ALA A 336 32.89 -6.46 -2.61
N ASP A 337 33.42 -5.49 -1.87
CA ASP A 337 34.79 -5.49 -1.37
C ASP A 337 35.01 -6.44 -0.17
N ARG A 338 33.93 -7.07 0.32
CA ARG A 338 33.97 -7.94 1.49
C ARG A 338 34.55 -9.34 1.16
N PRO A 339 35.42 -9.89 2.03
CA PRO A 339 36.13 -11.13 1.74
C PRO A 339 35.27 -12.40 1.84
N GLU A 340 34.06 -12.33 2.38
CA GLU A 340 33.19 -13.47 2.63
C GLU A 340 32.63 -14.05 1.31
N PRO A 341 32.95 -15.31 0.94
CA PRO A 341 32.52 -15.90 -0.33
C PRO A 341 30.99 -16.03 -0.46
N GLU A 342 30.30 -16.32 0.63
CA GLU A 342 28.84 -16.50 0.62
C GLU A 342 28.12 -15.19 0.33
N LEU A 343 28.63 -14.09 0.87
CA LEU A 343 28.14 -12.76 0.59
C LEU A 343 28.30 -12.40 -0.89
N ARG A 344 29.49 -12.64 -1.47
CA ARG A 344 29.73 -12.41 -2.90
C ARG A 344 28.82 -13.25 -3.79
N ARG A 345 28.60 -14.53 -3.46
CA ARG A 345 27.60 -15.37 -4.17
C ARG A 345 26.21 -14.75 -4.10
N ARG A 346 25.78 -14.28 -2.93
CA ARG A 346 24.47 -13.63 -2.79
C ARG A 346 24.38 -12.33 -3.59
N LEU A 347 25.45 -11.53 -3.63
CA LEU A 347 25.48 -10.32 -4.47
C LEU A 347 25.38 -10.65 -5.97
N VAL A 348 26.03 -11.73 -6.43
CA VAL A 348 25.86 -12.24 -7.80
C VAL A 348 24.41 -12.64 -8.06
N GLU A 349 23.78 -13.34 -7.11
CA GLU A 349 22.36 -13.71 -7.17
C GLU A 349 21.45 -12.48 -7.27
N ILE A 350 21.56 -11.54 -6.33
CA ILE A 350 20.83 -10.26 -6.32
C ILE A 350 21.04 -9.52 -7.63
N ALA A 351 22.28 -9.43 -8.12
CA ALA A 351 22.57 -8.73 -9.36
C ALA A 351 21.92 -9.41 -10.58
N GLY A 352 21.84 -10.75 -10.59
CA GLY A 352 21.10 -11.49 -11.59
C GLY A 352 19.59 -11.28 -11.48
N TRP A 353 19.03 -11.42 -10.28
CA TRP A 353 17.60 -11.21 -10.03
C TRP A 353 17.13 -9.83 -10.41
N TYR A 354 17.97 -8.81 -10.19
CA TYR A 354 17.63 -7.42 -10.47
C TYR A 354 18.23 -6.82 -11.74
N ASN A 355 18.84 -7.66 -12.58
CA ASN A 355 19.56 -7.25 -13.78
C ASN A 355 20.53 -6.06 -13.52
N HIS A 356 21.22 -6.09 -12.38
CA HIS A 356 22.24 -5.12 -12.03
C HIS A 356 23.56 -5.49 -12.72
N ARG A 357 23.58 -5.34 -14.05
CA ARG A 357 24.76 -5.66 -14.86
C ARG A 357 26.03 -4.94 -14.39
N TRP A 358 25.89 -3.71 -13.91
CA TRP A 358 26.99 -2.94 -13.33
C TRP A 358 27.62 -3.66 -12.12
N LEU A 359 26.79 -4.25 -11.24
CA LEU A 359 27.26 -4.96 -10.05
C LEU A 359 27.95 -6.28 -10.44
N LEU A 360 27.41 -6.99 -11.44
CA LEU A 360 28.09 -8.17 -12.01
C LEU A 360 29.46 -7.80 -12.59
N GLN A 361 29.57 -6.66 -13.28
CA GLN A 361 30.85 -6.18 -13.83
C GLN A 361 31.84 -5.82 -12.73
N GLU A 362 31.40 -5.14 -11.67
CA GLU A 362 32.26 -4.83 -10.52
C GLU A 362 32.75 -6.10 -9.82
N LEU A 363 31.86 -7.05 -9.55
CA LEU A 363 32.20 -8.34 -8.95
C LEU A 363 33.18 -9.14 -9.83
N ALA A 364 33.01 -9.14 -11.16
CA ALA A 364 33.92 -9.83 -12.07
C ALA A 364 35.36 -9.30 -12.00
N LEU A 365 35.55 -8.00 -11.71
CA LEU A 365 36.88 -7.39 -11.64
C LEU A 365 37.65 -7.76 -10.38
N THR A 366 36.96 -8.11 -9.30
CA THR A 366 37.55 -8.39 -7.99
C THR A 366 37.46 -9.87 -7.59
N GLU A 367 36.62 -10.67 -8.25
CA GLU A 367 36.43 -12.08 -7.90
C GLU A 367 37.70 -12.91 -8.15
N THR A 368 38.03 -13.73 -7.16
CA THR A 368 39.21 -14.61 -7.16
C THR A 368 38.84 -16.09 -7.21
N ASP A 369 37.60 -16.44 -6.87
CA ASP A 369 37.04 -17.78 -7.03
C ASP A 369 36.72 -18.03 -8.52
N PRO A 370 37.44 -18.95 -9.20
CA PRO A 370 37.25 -19.20 -10.63
C PRO A 370 35.87 -19.76 -10.96
N ASP A 371 35.24 -20.50 -10.05
CA ASP A 371 33.90 -21.07 -10.30
C ASP A 371 32.83 -19.98 -10.22
N LEU A 372 32.97 -19.05 -9.27
CA LEU A 372 32.07 -17.90 -9.15
C LEU A 372 32.29 -16.91 -10.31
N LEU A 373 33.54 -16.64 -10.69
CA LEU A 373 33.86 -15.80 -11.85
C LEU A 373 33.23 -16.35 -13.14
N ALA A 374 33.36 -17.67 -13.40
CA ALA A 374 32.74 -18.30 -14.55
C ALA A 374 31.21 -18.12 -14.56
N ARG A 375 30.55 -18.20 -13.39
CA ARG A 375 29.10 -17.94 -13.26
C ARG A 375 28.75 -16.47 -13.52
N ILE A 376 29.60 -15.53 -13.10
CA ILE A 376 29.40 -14.10 -13.36
C ILE A 376 29.53 -13.83 -14.86
N GLU A 377 30.58 -14.35 -15.51
CA GLU A 377 30.82 -14.22 -16.94
C GLU A 377 29.66 -14.82 -17.75
N GLU A 378 29.19 -16.01 -17.39
CA GLU A 378 28.02 -16.63 -18.01
C GLU A 378 26.77 -15.73 -17.93
N ARG A 379 26.52 -15.09 -16.79
CA ARG A 379 25.39 -14.16 -16.63
C ARG A 379 25.57 -12.88 -17.44
N LEU A 380 26.80 -12.37 -17.56
CA LEU A 380 27.11 -11.20 -18.38
C LEU A 380 26.95 -11.47 -19.89
N ASP A 381 27.16 -12.71 -20.33
CA ASP A 381 27.04 -13.13 -21.73
C ASP A 381 25.60 -13.44 -22.17
N ARG A 382 24.66 -13.65 -21.23
CA ARG A 382 23.24 -13.87 -21.55
C ARG A 382 22.53 -12.55 -21.92
N PRO A 383 21.66 -12.55 -22.96
CA PRO A 383 20.91 -11.36 -23.38
C PRO A 383 19.89 -10.89 -22.32
N GLU A 384 19.67 -9.57 -22.28
CA GLU A 384 19.02 -8.81 -21.20
C GLU A 384 17.51 -9.06 -21.00
N GLU A 385 16.81 -9.59 -22.01
CA GLU A 385 15.34 -9.49 -22.08
C GLU A 385 14.59 -10.56 -21.28
N ASP A 386 15.23 -11.69 -20.94
CA ASP A 386 14.55 -12.85 -20.33
C ASP A 386 14.93 -13.11 -18.86
N ALA A 387 15.89 -12.37 -18.29
CA ALA A 387 16.50 -12.74 -17.01
C ALA A 387 15.73 -12.26 -15.76
N PHE A 388 14.93 -11.19 -15.89
CA PHE A 388 14.25 -10.57 -14.75
C PHE A 388 12.80 -11.09 -14.65
N ASN A 389 12.55 -11.88 -13.60
CA ASN A 389 11.24 -12.46 -13.23
C ASN A 389 10.63 -13.45 -14.23
N ALA A 390 11.47 -14.29 -14.84
CA ALA A 390 11.00 -15.55 -15.43
C ALA A 390 10.63 -16.61 -14.37
N PHE A 391 10.88 -16.33 -13.09
CA PHE A 391 10.40 -17.15 -11.99
C PHE A 391 8.88 -17.14 -11.98
N GLY A 392 8.26 -18.31 -11.88
CA GLY A 392 6.82 -18.49 -11.69
C GLY A 392 6.31 -17.92 -10.36
N ASP A 393 6.68 -16.68 -10.03
CA ASP A 393 6.19 -15.82 -8.95
C ASP A 393 4.76 -15.41 -9.29
N TYR A 394 3.97 -16.46 -9.39
CA TYR A 394 2.61 -16.46 -9.82
C TYR A 394 1.80 -16.03 -8.62
N PHE A 395 1.12 -14.91 -8.78
CA PHE A 395 0.04 -14.48 -7.91
C PHE A 395 -1.16 -15.46 -8.02
N GLY A 396 -1.02 -16.79 -8.04
CA GLY A 396 -2.18 -17.73 -8.15
C GLY A 396 -3.01 -17.61 -9.45
N ASP A 397 -3.99 -18.52 -9.65
CA ASP A 397 -4.85 -18.87 -10.82
C ASP A 397 -5.21 -17.82 -11.94
N GLY A 398 -4.28 -16.96 -12.37
CA GLY A 398 -4.27 -16.30 -13.68
C GLY A 398 -3.80 -14.86 -13.64
N PRO A 399 -2.49 -14.62 -13.81
CA PRO A 399 -2.11 -13.62 -14.82
C PRO A 399 -1.20 -14.19 -15.91
N VAL A 400 -1.54 -13.88 -17.17
CA VAL A 400 -0.67 -14.16 -18.32
C VAL A 400 0.55 -13.25 -18.22
N MET A 401 1.73 -13.84 -18.07
CA MET A 401 2.99 -13.12 -18.28
C MET A 401 3.09 -12.69 -19.72
N VAL A 402 3.46 -11.43 -19.95
CA VAL A 402 3.58 -10.88 -21.30
C VAL A 402 4.94 -10.21 -21.54
N ASP A 403 5.39 -10.28 -22.79
CA ASP A 403 6.58 -9.58 -23.27
C ASP A 403 6.36 -8.05 -23.37
N ALA A 404 7.37 -7.34 -23.88
CA ALA A 404 7.29 -5.91 -24.11
C ALA A 404 6.20 -5.48 -25.09
N ALA A 405 5.78 -6.37 -26.00
CA ALA A 405 4.74 -6.16 -27.00
C ALA A 405 3.34 -6.62 -26.52
N GLY A 406 3.25 -7.20 -25.32
CA GLY A 406 1.99 -7.69 -24.74
C GLY A 406 1.61 -9.10 -25.18
N ASN A 407 2.51 -9.85 -25.84
CA ASN A 407 2.29 -11.25 -26.21
C ASN A 407 2.52 -12.13 -24.99
N ALA A 408 1.71 -13.18 -24.84
CA ALA A 408 1.90 -14.18 -23.80
C ALA A 408 3.28 -14.84 -23.94
N VAL A 409 3.98 -15.03 -22.82
CA VAL A 409 5.22 -15.79 -22.73
C VAL A 409 5.05 -16.96 -21.76
N GLU A 410 5.68 -18.09 -22.05
CA GLU A 410 5.74 -19.20 -21.11
C GLU A 410 6.63 -18.82 -19.93
N THR A 411 6.12 -19.02 -18.71
CA THR A 411 6.93 -18.89 -17.49
C THR A 411 7.81 -20.11 -17.34
N TRP A 412 9.01 -19.92 -16.82
CA TRP A 412 9.87 -21.03 -16.43
C TRP A 412 9.30 -21.59 -15.13
N ASP A 413 8.54 -22.68 -15.21
CA ASP A 413 8.11 -23.40 -14.02
C ASP A 413 9.28 -24.26 -13.54
N ASP A 414 10.11 -23.69 -12.67
CA ASP A 414 11.28 -24.39 -12.11
C ASP A 414 10.91 -25.63 -11.28
N ARG A 415 9.62 -25.96 -11.09
CA ARG A 415 9.18 -27.22 -10.46
C ARG A 415 9.57 -28.46 -11.25
N ASP A 416 9.88 -28.34 -12.54
CA ASP A 416 10.41 -29.44 -13.33
C ASP A 416 11.92 -29.71 -13.07
N GLY A 417 12.55 -28.95 -12.16
CA GLY A 417 13.97 -29.06 -11.80
C GLY A 417 14.31 -29.68 -10.43
N GLU A 418 13.33 -30.02 -9.59
CA GLU A 418 13.57 -30.64 -8.26
C GLU A 418 13.82 -32.16 -8.31
N ASP A 419 14.12 -32.72 -9.49
CA ASP A 419 14.77 -34.03 -9.63
C ASP A 419 16.26 -33.85 -9.99
N GLY A 420 17.08 -33.44 -9.02
CA GLY A 420 18.55 -33.42 -9.13
C GLY A 420 19.24 -33.05 -7.81
N PRO A 421 20.36 -33.72 -7.47
CA PRO A 421 20.66 -34.33 -6.15
C PRO A 421 20.94 -33.41 -4.97
#